data_AF-A0A532T8F7-F1
#
_entry.id   AF-A0A532T8F7-F1
#
_cell.length_a   1.000
_cell.length_b   1.000
_cell.length_c   1.000
_cell.angle_alpha   90.00
_cell.angle_beta   90.00
_cell.angle_gamma   90.00
#
_symmetry.space_group_name_H-M   'P 1'
#
loop_
_entity.id
_entity.type
_entity.pdbx_description
1 polymer ?
#
loop_
_entity_poly.entity_id
_entity_poly.type
_entity_poly.pdbx_seq_one_letter_code
_entity_poly.pdbx_strand_id
1 'polypeptide(L)'
;MYRSYLLKNNFWAKKGNEKLPGTEKVFIKHDSEVGGIYAVIENDKKGVKIMADGREYFFNNFDKLDSFLTRLQQRKDDFMKILRRKNISQRLRMLDI
;
A
#
# COMPACT_ATOMS: atom_id res chain seq x y z
N MET A 1 15.44 9.45 -3.48
CA MET A 1 14.27 9.52 -4.38
C MET A 1 13.12 8.62 -3.90
N TYR A 2 13.28 7.29 -3.83
CA TYR A 2 12.22 6.37 -3.35
C TYR A 2 11.77 6.60 -1.88
N ARG A 3 12.69 6.93 -0.97
CA ARG A 3 12.36 7.24 0.45
C ARG A 3 11.30 8.35 0.58
N SER A 4 11.54 9.50 -0.05
CA SER A 4 10.63 10.65 0.04
C SER A 4 9.28 10.37 -0.59
N TYR A 5 9.24 9.56 -1.64
CA TYR A 5 7.99 9.16 -2.29
C TYR A 5 7.16 8.19 -1.44
N LEU A 6 7.79 7.20 -0.80
CA LEU A 6 7.10 6.29 0.11
C LEU A 6 6.51 7.05 1.31
N LEU A 7 7.28 7.99 1.88
CA LEU A 7 6.79 8.85 2.96
C LEU A 7 5.58 9.69 2.54
N LYS A 8 5.58 10.24 1.31
CA LYS A 8 4.42 10.97 0.76
C LYS A 8 3.19 10.07 0.54
N ASN A 9 3.39 8.76 0.37
CA ASN A 9 2.32 7.79 0.12
C ASN A 9 1.82 7.08 1.39
N ASN A 10 2.02 7.69 2.56
CA ASN A 10 1.63 7.18 3.88
C ASN A 10 2.34 5.87 4.29
N PHE A 11 3.59 5.67 3.87
CA PHE A 11 4.41 4.61 4.42
C PHE A 11 5.19 5.10 5.64
N TRP A 12 5.18 4.31 6.72
CA TRP A 12 6.00 4.52 7.90
C TRP A 12 7.34 3.81 7.78
N ALA A 13 8.44 4.52 8.08
CA ALA A 13 9.74 3.87 8.17
C ALA A 13 9.80 2.99 9.43
N LYS A 14 10.28 1.75 9.30
CA LYS A 14 10.53 0.87 10.44
C LYS A 14 11.60 1.50 11.36
N LYS A 15 11.37 1.45 12.67
CA LYS A 15 12.33 1.90 13.70
C LYS A 15 13.64 1.11 13.54
N GLY A 16 14.73 1.81 13.19
CA GLY A 16 16.04 1.20 12.93
C GLY A 16 16.62 1.46 11.54
N ASN A 17 15.83 1.93 10.57
CA ASN A 17 16.30 2.28 9.21
C ASN A 17 17.42 3.34 9.17
N GLU A 18 17.58 4.11 10.24
CA GLU A 18 18.53 5.23 10.31
C GLU A 18 19.89 4.83 10.90
N LYS A 19 19.97 3.65 11.54
CA LYS A 19 21.14 3.27 12.35
C LYS A 19 22.26 2.58 11.55
N LEU A 20 21.99 2.10 10.34
CA LEU A 20 22.95 1.30 9.57
C LEU A 20 23.05 1.80 8.11
N PRO A 21 24.13 2.50 7.74
CA PRO A 21 24.41 2.81 6.36
C PRO A 21 24.79 1.50 5.63
N GLY A 22 23.98 1.08 4.66
CA GLY A 22 24.23 -0.14 3.86
C GLY A 22 23.14 -1.20 3.98
N THR A 23 22.28 -1.15 4.99
CA THR A 23 21.21 -2.13 5.16
C THR A 23 19.93 -1.73 4.42
N GLU A 24 19.13 -2.75 4.11
CA GLU A 24 17.81 -2.62 3.51
C GLU A 24 16.92 -1.68 4.34
N LYS A 25 16.27 -0.71 3.69
CA LYS A 25 15.37 0.22 4.37
C LYS A 25 13.93 -0.26 4.21
N VAL A 26 13.29 -0.58 5.33
CA VAL A 26 11.92 -1.11 5.33
C VAL A 26 10.92 -0.02 5.67
N PHE A 27 9.91 0.12 4.83
CA PHE A 27 8.79 1.03 4.98
C PHE A 27 7.51 0.20 5.03
N ILE A 28 6.59 0.56 5.92
CA ILE A 28 5.40 -0.22 6.23
C ILE A 28 4.19 0.71 6.09
N LYS A 29 3.22 0.31 5.28
CA LYS A 29 1.93 0.96 5.20
C LYS A 29 0.88 -0.04 5.63
N HIS A 30 0.04 0.34 6.57
CA HIS A 30 -1.07 -0.50 7.00
C HIS A 30 -2.33 -0.09 6.25
N ASP A 31 -2.92 -1.02 5.50
CA ASP A 31 -4.23 -0.85 4.88
C ASP A 31 -5.19 -1.90 5.44
N SER A 32 -6.39 -1.49 5.84
CA SER A 32 -7.35 -2.38 6.53
C SER A 32 -7.86 -3.53 5.64
N GLU A 33 -7.74 -3.41 4.32
CA GLU A 33 -8.30 -4.40 3.37
C GLU A 33 -7.23 -5.31 2.77
N VAL A 34 -6.03 -4.77 2.50
CA VAL A 34 -4.89 -5.51 1.93
C VAL A 34 -3.91 -5.99 3.00
N GLY A 35 -4.05 -5.50 4.24
CA GLY A 35 -3.14 -5.75 5.35
C GLY A 35 -1.89 -4.85 5.32
N GLY A 36 -0.80 -5.34 5.91
CA GLY A 36 0.48 -4.66 5.91
C GLY A 36 1.16 -4.72 4.54
N ILE A 37 1.35 -3.56 3.91
CA ILE A 37 2.17 -3.39 2.70
C ILE A 37 3.60 -3.05 3.15
N TYR A 38 4.55 -3.90 2.81
CA TYR A 38 5.95 -3.72 3.17
C TYR A 38 6.75 -3.32 1.94
N ALA A 39 7.38 -2.15 1.95
CA ALA A 39 8.28 -1.68 0.91
C ALA A 39 9.72 -1.73 1.42
N VAL A 40 10.55 -2.59 0.83
CA VAL A 40 11.97 -2.74 1.15
C VAL A 40 12.80 -2.10 0.05
N ILE A 41 13.65 -1.13 0.42
CA ILE A 41 14.63 -0.52 -0.48
C ILE A 41 15.97 -1.20 -0.23
N GLU A 42 16.44 -2.00 -1.19
CA GLU A 42 17.80 -2.51 -1.20
C GLU A 42 18.76 -1.37 -1.59
N ASN A 43 19.90 -1.25 -0.91
CA ASN A 43 20.88 -0.20 -1.21
C ASN A 43 21.77 -0.57 -2.42
N ASP A 44 21.94 -1.88 -2.63
CA ASP A 44 22.77 -2.46 -3.69
C ASP A 44 22.02 -2.52 -5.04
N LYS A 45 20.73 -2.90 -4.99
CA LYS A 45 19.85 -2.89 -6.15
C LYS A 45 19.00 -1.62 -6.13
N LYS A 46 19.12 -0.77 -7.15
CA LYS A 46 18.31 0.44 -7.34
C LYS A 46 16.82 0.09 -7.58
N GLY A 47 16.13 -0.42 -6.56
CA GLY A 47 14.76 -0.90 -6.65
C GLY A 47 14.06 -0.96 -5.30
N VAL A 48 12.75 -1.17 -5.36
CA VAL A 48 11.85 -1.31 -4.22
C VAL A 48 11.12 -2.64 -4.34
N LYS A 49 11.24 -3.46 -3.30
CA LYS A 49 10.47 -4.69 -3.16
C LYS A 49 9.22 -4.41 -2.34
N ILE A 50 8.03 -4.57 -2.92
CA ILE A 50 6.76 -4.49 -2.22
C ILE A 50 6.27 -5.89 -1.87
N MET A 51 5.92 -6.13 -0.62
CA MET A 51 5.13 -7.29 -0.19
C MET A 51 3.72 -6.82 0.15
N ALA A 52 2.72 -7.36 -0.54
CA ALA A 52 1.31 -7.08 -0.31
C ALA A 52 0.49 -8.35 -0.55
N ASP A 53 -0.50 -8.63 0.30
CA ASP A 53 -1.42 -9.78 0.15
C ASP A 53 -0.68 -11.13 -0.02
N GLY A 54 0.40 -11.32 0.75
CA GLY A 54 1.25 -12.53 0.69
C GLY A 54 2.08 -12.69 -0.59
N ARG A 55 2.06 -11.70 -1.50
CA ARG A 55 2.83 -11.70 -2.75
C ARG A 55 3.95 -10.67 -2.72
N GLU A 56 5.08 -11.04 -3.29
CA GLU A 56 6.27 -10.20 -3.41
C GLU A 56 6.40 -9.65 -4.83
N TYR A 57 6.57 -8.34 -4.95
CA TYR A 57 6.72 -7.63 -6.21
C TYR A 57 8.00 -6.79 -6.17
N PHE A 58 8.86 -6.92 -7.17
CA PHE A 58 10.07 -6.11 -7.27
C PHE A 58 9.92 -5.05 -8.36
N PHE A 59 10.19 -3.80 -8.01
CA PHE A 59 10.11 -2.66 -8.91
C PHE A 59 11.47 -1.97 -8.98
N ASN A 60 12.06 -1.96 -10.17
CA ASN A 60 13.26 -1.17 -10.47
C ASN A 60 12.94 0.21 -11.05
N ASN A 61 11.67 0.44 -11.44
CA ASN A 61 11.20 1.66 -12.04
C ASN A 61 10.08 2.28 -11.20
N PHE A 62 10.20 3.59 -10.97
CA PHE A 62 9.24 4.40 -10.24
C PHE A 62 7.86 4.42 -10.89
N ASP A 63 7.78 4.45 -12.22
CA ASP A 63 6.50 4.49 -12.95
C ASP A 63 5.64 3.24 -12.70
N LYS A 64 6.29 2.07 -12.67
CA LYS A 64 5.63 0.78 -12.36
C LYS A 64 5.18 0.72 -10.90
N LEU A 65 5.97 1.30 -9.99
CA LEU A 65 5.65 1.39 -8.57
C LEU A 65 4.41 2.27 -8.35
N ASP A 66 4.38 3.45 -8.97
CA ASP A 66 3.27 4.40 -8.87
C ASP A 66 1.98 3.81 -9.45
N SER A 67 2.08 3.21 -10.64
CA SER A 67 0.96 2.50 -11.26
C SER A 67 0.42 1.35 -10.38
N PHE A 68 1.31 0.60 -9.71
CA PHE A 68 0.91 -0.47 -8.81
C PHE A 68 0.19 0.06 -7.56
N LEU A 69 0.74 1.10 -6.93
CA LEU A 69 0.13 1.73 -5.76
C LEU A 69 -1.23 2.36 -6.09
N THR A 70 -1.34 3.03 -7.23
CA THR A 70 -2.60 3.60 -7.72
C THR A 70 -3.63 2.52 -7.99
N ARG A 71 -3.26 1.40 -8.62
CA ARG A 71 -4.17 0.26 -8.84
C ARG A 71 -4.62 -0.38 -7.52
N LEU A 72 -3.71 -0.49 -6.55
CA LEU A 72 -4.03 -1.00 -5.22
C LEU A 72 -5.08 -0.11 -4.54
N GLN A 73 -4.93 1.21 -4.66
CA GLN A 73 -5.89 2.18 -4.14
C GLN A 73 -7.22 2.16 -4.89
N GLN A 74 -7.23 2.03 -6.22
CA GLN A 74 -8.47 1.95 -7.00
C GLN A 74 -9.33 0.74 -6.62
N ARG A 75 -8.72 -0.44 -6.38
CA ARG A 75 -9.46 -1.61 -5.87
C ARG A 75 -10.19 -1.32 -4.55
N LYS A 76 -9.58 -0.51 -3.67
CA LYS A 76 -10.17 -0.03 -2.42
C LYS A 76 -11.44 0.79 -2.66
N ASP A 77 -11.36 1.76 -3.57
CA ASP A 77 -12.48 2.65 -3.90
C ASP A 77 -13.66 1.89 -4.50
N ASP A 78 -13.42 0.90 -5.37
CA ASP A 78 -14.48 0.09 -5.95
C ASP A 78 -15.11 -0.90 -4.95
N PHE A 79 -14.32 -1.48 -4.04
CA PHE A 79 -14.86 -2.34 -2.99
C PHE A 79 -15.71 -1.56 -1.98
N MET A 80 -15.25 -0.38 -1.53
CA MET A 80 -16.07 0.52 -0.70
C MET A 80 -17.37 0.93 -1.38
N LYS A 81 -17.37 1.18 -2.69
CA LYS A 81 -18.60 1.50 -3.43
C LYS A 81 -19.60 0.34 -3.39
N ILE A 82 -19.13 -0.90 -3.54
CA ILE A 82 -19.97 -2.11 -3.47
C ILE A 82 -20.55 -2.28 -2.06
N LEU A 83 -19.72 -2.14 -1.02
CA LEU A 83 -20.14 -2.19 0.38
C LEU A 83 -21.21 -1.13 0.70
N ARG A 84 -21.00 0.12 0.25
CA ARG A 84 -21.96 1.22 0.45
C ARG A 84 -23.29 0.96 -0.25
N ARG A 85 -23.28 0.44 -1.48
CA ARG A 85 -24.51 0.06 -2.21
C ARG A 85 -25.31 -1.01 -1.47
N LYS A 86 -24.64 -1.99 -0.86
CA LYS A 86 -25.30 -3.05 -0.08
C LYS A 86 -25.94 -2.51 1.21
N ASN A 87 -25.26 -1.58 1.90
CA ASN A 87 -25.76 -0.94 3.12
C ASN A 87 -26.98 -0.04 2.87
N ILE A 88 -26.95 0.75 1.79
CA ILE A 88 -28.09 1.61 1.41
C ILE A 88 -29.31 0.75 1.05
N SER A 89 -29.10 -0.36 0.35
CA SER A 89 -30.18 -1.29 -0.03
C SER A 89 -30.80 -2.03 1.17
N GLN A 90 -30.05 -2.21 2.28
CA GLN A 90 -30.60 -2.73 3.54
C GLN A 90 -31.36 -1.65 4.31
N ARG A 91 -30.85 -0.42 4.38
CA ARG A 91 -31.52 0.69 5.07
C ARG A 91 -32.85 1.06 4.41
N LEU A 92 -32.91 1.09 3.08
CA LEU A 92 -34.16 1.34 2.36
C LEU A 92 -35.21 0.24 2.63
N ARG A 93 -34.79 -1.02 2.76
CA ARG A 93 -35.68 -2.14 3.13
C ARG A 93 -36.20 -2.10 4.58
N MET A 94 -35.53 -1.37 5.47
CA MET A 94 -35.96 -1.21 6.86
C MET A 94 -36.84 0.01 7.09
N LEU A 95 -36.92 0.93 6.12
CA LEU A 95 -37.76 2.14 6.18
C LEU A 95 -39.16 1.92 5.57
N ASP A 96 -39.40 0.74 4.99
CA ASP A 96 -40.68 0.31 4.39
C ASP A 96 -41.51 -0.59 5.34
N ILE A 97 -41.33 -0.44 6.67
CA ILE A 97 -42.18 -1.02 7.72
C ILE A 97 -42.70 0.10 8.62
#